data_AF-A0A540XA10-F1
#
_entry.id   AF-A0A540XA10-F1
#
_cell.length_a   1.000
_cell.length_b   1.000
_cell.length_c   1.000
_cell.angle_alpha   90.00
_cell.angle_beta   90.00
_cell.angle_gamma   90.00
#
_symmetry.space_group_name_H-M   'P 1'
#
loop_
_entity.id
_entity.type
_entity.pdbx_description
1 polymer ?
#
loop_
_entity_poly.entity_id
_entity_poly.type
_entity_poly.pdbx_seq_one_letter_code
_entity_poly.pdbx_strand_id
1 'polypeptide(L)'
;MRTVILNLSLELELLREAMGKPAAGPAQRARRMHEVSRHERMLGIALLLAEADTDGFFRHLTLSAEAHARLLKETRDSGQAVRFAGAGNIHPFCDALVAGQDTLARELARLAPEQWIPGEEYEEDFVYGRFLHVLLLEGDQDLARQEALLDRMAQLDPEPEPRQRLCRALFDRDADAFEVALVEAASAHHRRSNELAATRFSPTPEGQTERYVFIEGLALLRLAKAAGLRTEPEHRLMPSLARWWD
;
A
#
# COMPACT_ATOMS: atom_id res chain seq x y z
N MET A 1 -14.28 -6.14 16.94
CA MET A 1 -12.81 -6.02 16.82
C MET A 1 -12.01 -6.99 17.67
N ARG A 2 -12.28 -7.20 18.97
CA ARG A 2 -11.48 -8.14 19.79
C ARG A 2 -11.32 -9.55 19.22
N THR A 3 -12.40 -10.15 18.69
CA THR A 3 -12.34 -11.46 18.00
C THR A 3 -11.48 -11.41 16.74
N VAL A 4 -11.51 -10.30 15.99
CA VAL A 4 -10.68 -10.11 14.79
C VAL A 4 -9.20 -10.10 15.15
N ILE A 5 -8.83 -9.36 16.20
CA ILE A 5 -7.46 -9.33 16.71
C ILE A 5 -7.00 -10.74 17.08
N LEU A 6 -7.78 -11.48 17.86
CA LEU A 6 -7.43 -12.86 18.26
C LEU A 6 -7.24 -13.79 17.05
N ASN A 7 -8.14 -13.72 16.08
CA ASN A 7 -8.06 -14.55 14.88
C ASN A 7 -6.84 -14.18 14.03
N LEU A 8 -6.61 -12.89 13.77
CA LEU A 8 -5.46 -12.41 13.00
C LEU A 8 -4.14 -12.76 13.68
N SER A 9 -4.05 -12.62 15.01
CA SER A 9 -2.85 -13.02 15.75
C SER A 9 -2.56 -14.51 15.60
N LEU A 10 -3.58 -15.37 15.76
CA LEU A 10 -3.43 -16.82 15.58
C LEU A 10 -3.04 -17.19 14.14
N GLU A 11 -3.70 -16.60 13.15
CA GLU A 11 -3.39 -16.81 11.73
C GLU A 11 -1.95 -16.39 11.40
N LEU A 12 -1.51 -15.25 11.94
CA LEU A 12 -0.16 -14.74 11.77
C LEU A 12 0.90 -15.64 12.43
N GLU A 13 0.62 -16.18 13.61
CA GLU A 13 1.49 -17.19 14.26
C GLU A 13 1.65 -18.44 13.39
N LEU A 14 0.54 -18.96 12.86
CA LEU A 14 0.55 -20.13 11.97
C LEU A 14 1.30 -19.84 10.66
N LEU A 15 1.15 -18.64 10.09
CA LEU A 15 1.88 -18.22 8.89
C LEU A 15 3.39 -18.11 9.17
N ARG A 16 3.79 -17.56 10.32
CA ARG A 16 5.20 -17.47 10.74
C ARG A 16 5.80 -18.85 10.98
N GLU A 17 5.07 -19.78 11.59
CA GLU A 17 5.50 -21.17 11.72
C GLU A 17 5.68 -21.83 10.33
N ALA A 18 4.73 -21.60 9.42
CA ALA A 18 4.82 -22.09 8.04
C ALA A 18 5.99 -21.48 7.26
N MET A 19 6.43 -20.26 7.58
CA MET A 19 7.62 -19.63 6.99
C MET A 19 8.93 -20.31 7.43
N GLY A 20 8.95 -20.96 8.61
CA GLY A 20 10.09 -21.76 9.08
C GLY A 20 10.20 -23.13 8.42
N LYS A 21 9.14 -23.59 7.73
CA LYS A 21 9.11 -24.89 7.03
C LYS A 21 9.55 -24.72 5.58
N PRO A 22 10.25 -25.72 4.98
CA PRO A 22 10.57 -25.70 3.55
C PRO A 22 9.34 -25.44 2.69
N ALA A 23 9.48 -24.56 1.69
CA ALA A 23 8.44 -24.34 0.69
C ALA A 23 8.63 -25.33 -0.46
N ALA A 24 7.52 -25.77 -1.07
CA ALA A 24 7.52 -26.63 -2.26
C ALA A 24 8.12 -25.93 -3.49
N GLY A 25 8.20 -24.60 -3.48
CA GLY A 25 8.86 -23.79 -4.51
C GLY A 25 8.71 -22.28 -4.27
N PRO A 26 9.33 -21.45 -5.13
CA PRO A 26 9.34 -19.99 -5.01
C PRO A 26 7.94 -19.37 -4.91
N ALA A 27 6.97 -19.85 -5.71
CA ALA A 27 5.60 -19.34 -5.69
C ALA A 27 4.89 -19.56 -4.33
N GLN A 28 5.09 -20.72 -3.70
CA GLN A 28 4.51 -20.98 -2.38
C GLN A 28 5.17 -20.10 -1.32
N ARG A 29 6.49 -19.90 -1.40
CA ARG A 29 7.23 -19.01 -0.50
C ARG A 29 6.75 -17.56 -0.64
N ALA A 30 6.62 -17.07 -1.88
CA ALA A 30 6.12 -15.75 -2.19
C ALA A 30 4.72 -15.51 -1.63
N ARG A 31 3.81 -16.49 -1.81
CA ARG A 31 2.47 -16.44 -1.24
C ARG A 31 2.49 -16.36 0.29
N ARG A 32 3.29 -17.19 0.97
CA ARG A 32 3.38 -17.15 2.44
C ARG A 32 3.86 -15.77 2.92
N MET A 33 4.87 -15.20 2.27
CA MET A 33 5.38 -13.87 2.63
C MET A 33 4.36 -12.76 2.39
N HIS A 34 3.62 -12.84 1.27
CA HIS A 34 2.53 -11.92 0.97
C HIS A 34 1.41 -12.00 2.02
N GLU A 35 1.01 -13.21 2.44
CA GLU A 35 0.01 -13.36 3.49
C GLU A 35 0.50 -12.85 4.84
N VAL A 36 1.77 -13.07 5.20
CA VAL A 36 2.36 -12.46 6.41
C VAL A 36 2.22 -10.94 6.34
N SER A 37 2.71 -10.30 5.27
CA SER A 37 2.61 -8.84 5.10
C SER A 37 1.18 -8.35 5.26
N ARG A 38 0.23 -9.00 4.58
CA ARG A 38 -1.18 -8.63 4.64
C ARG A 38 -1.80 -8.79 6.04
N HIS A 39 -1.49 -9.86 6.75
CA HIS A 39 -2.03 -10.09 8.11
C HIS A 39 -1.41 -9.14 9.13
N GLU A 40 -0.14 -8.78 9.00
CA GLU A 40 0.48 -7.73 9.80
C GLU A 40 -0.29 -6.41 9.64
N ARG A 41 -0.52 -5.95 8.41
CA ARG A 41 -1.31 -4.72 8.17
C ARG A 41 -2.71 -4.79 8.80
N MET A 42 -3.44 -5.87 8.56
CA MET A 42 -4.79 -6.04 9.11
C MET A 42 -4.78 -6.03 10.64
N LEU A 43 -3.79 -6.66 11.27
CA LEU A 43 -3.65 -6.68 12.72
C LEU A 43 -3.35 -5.28 13.26
N GLY A 44 -2.44 -4.55 12.61
CA GLY A 44 -2.18 -3.15 12.94
C GLY A 44 -3.46 -2.29 12.88
N ILE A 45 -4.20 -2.37 11.77
CA ILE A 45 -5.48 -1.65 11.62
C ILE A 45 -6.49 -2.09 12.70
N ALA A 46 -6.55 -3.39 13.01
CA ALA A 46 -7.48 -3.90 14.01
C ALA A 46 -7.19 -3.36 15.41
N LEU A 47 -5.91 -3.27 15.80
CA LEU A 47 -5.47 -2.68 17.07
C LEU A 47 -5.83 -1.19 17.14
N LEU A 48 -5.59 -0.45 16.04
CA LEU A 48 -5.97 0.96 15.94
C LEU A 48 -7.48 1.16 16.14
N LEU A 49 -8.31 0.38 15.44
CA LEU A 49 -9.76 0.50 15.49
C LEU A 49 -10.37 0.06 16.82
N ALA A 50 -9.77 -0.92 17.49
CA ALA A 50 -10.30 -1.49 18.73
C ALA A 50 -9.91 -0.69 19.97
N GLU A 51 -8.65 -0.25 20.00
CA GLU A 51 -7.97 0.15 21.23
C GLU A 51 -7.27 1.51 21.08
N ALA A 52 -7.33 2.14 19.89
CA ALA A 52 -6.53 3.31 19.55
C ALA A 52 -5.02 3.10 19.81
N ASP A 53 -4.56 1.86 19.71
CA ASP A 53 -3.15 1.48 19.89
C ASP A 53 -2.34 1.89 18.66
N THR A 54 -1.82 3.12 18.69
CA THR A 54 -0.99 3.68 17.61
C THR A 54 0.38 3.00 17.53
N ASP A 55 0.96 2.60 18.65
CA ASP A 55 2.26 1.93 18.68
C ASP A 55 2.16 0.55 18.04
N GLY A 56 1.10 -0.21 18.37
CA GLY A 56 0.78 -1.46 17.72
C GLY A 56 0.48 -1.29 16.24
N PHE A 57 -0.32 -0.29 15.87
CA PHE A 57 -0.60 0.03 14.48
C PHE A 57 0.68 0.22 13.66
N PHE A 58 1.54 1.17 14.04
CA PHE A 58 2.76 1.46 13.29
C PHE A 58 3.76 0.31 13.31
N ARG A 59 3.93 -0.39 14.44
CA ARG A 59 4.78 -1.58 14.52
C ARG A 59 4.38 -2.65 13.51
N HIS A 60 3.08 -2.94 13.39
CA HIS A 60 2.59 -3.96 12.48
C HIS A 60 2.66 -3.51 11.01
N LEU A 61 2.48 -2.22 10.71
CA LEU A 61 2.76 -1.70 9.37
C LEU A 61 4.23 -1.86 8.97
N THR A 62 5.17 -1.59 9.90
CA THR A 62 6.60 -1.86 9.67
C THR A 62 6.86 -3.34 9.37
N LEU A 63 6.30 -4.26 10.16
CA LEU A 63 6.46 -5.70 9.94
C LEU A 63 5.86 -6.15 8.59
N SER A 64 4.75 -5.54 8.16
CA SER A 64 4.18 -5.77 6.83
C SER A 64 5.18 -5.40 5.73
N ALA A 65 5.74 -4.19 5.81
CA ALA A 65 6.71 -3.68 4.86
C ALA A 65 8.00 -4.52 4.83
N GLU A 66 8.52 -4.93 5.99
CA GLU A 66 9.72 -5.78 6.10
C GLU A 66 9.52 -7.16 5.46
N ALA A 67 8.37 -7.79 5.69
CA ALA A 67 8.03 -9.07 5.07
C ALA A 67 8.04 -8.93 3.54
N HIS A 68 7.47 -7.85 3.02
CA HIS A 68 7.48 -7.61 1.58
C HIS A 68 8.87 -7.26 1.02
N ALA A 69 9.69 -6.49 1.74
CA ALA A 69 11.07 -6.23 1.35
C ALA A 69 11.88 -7.53 1.23
N ARG A 70 11.65 -8.49 2.14
CA ARG A 70 12.25 -9.83 2.05
C ARG A 70 11.78 -10.58 0.81
N LEU A 71 10.48 -10.53 0.47
CA LEU A 71 9.97 -11.10 -0.78
C LEU A 71 10.67 -10.52 -2.01
N LEU A 72 10.78 -9.19 -2.10
CA LEU A 72 11.38 -8.55 -3.27
C LEU A 72 12.89 -8.87 -3.39
N LYS A 73 13.62 -8.92 -2.27
CA LYS A 73 15.03 -9.36 -2.25
C LYS A 73 15.18 -10.78 -2.77
N GLU A 74 14.42 -11.73 -2.24
CA GLU A 74 14.48 -13.13 -2.68
C GLU A 74 14.09 -13.30 -4.15
N THR A 75 13.09 -12.55 -4.61
CA THR A 75 12.67 -12.53 -6.01
C THR A 75 13.81 -12.05 -6.91
N ARG A 76 14.45 -10.93 -6.55
CA ARG A 76 15.60 -10.36 -7.26
C ARG A 76 16.78 -11.32 -7.31
N ASP A 77 17.14 -11.90 -6.16
CA ASP A 77 18.27 -12.83 -6.06
C ASP A 77 18.05 -14.12 -6.87
N SER A 78 16.80 -14.58 -6.97
CA SER A 78 16.44 -15.75 -7.77
C SER A 78 16.36 -15.47 -9.28
N GLY A 79 16.20 -14.20 -9.67
CA GLY A 79 15.95 -13.79 -11.06
C GLY A 79 14.60 -14.26 -11.62
N GLN A 80 13.72 -14.87 -10.81
CA GLN A 80 12.42 -15.37 -11.23
C GLN A 80 11.34 -14.37 -10.87
N ALA A 81 10.56 -13.93 -11.86
CA ALA A 81 9.34 -13.19 -11.60
C ALA A 81 8.35 -14.10 -10.85
N VAL A 82 7.80 -13.60 -9.74
CA VAL A 82 6.79 -14.30 -8.95
C VAL A 82 5.63 -13.37 -8.65
N ARG A 83 4.43 -13.95 -8.55
CA ARG A 83 3.24 -13.25 -8.08
C ARG A 83 3.52 -12.48 -6.79
N PHE A 84 2.87 -11.34 -6.64
CA PHE A 84 2.98 -10.40 -5.51
C PHE A 84 4.27 -9.58 -5.45
N ALA A 85 5.28 -9.85 -6.27
CA ALA A 85 6.53 -9.08 -6.32
C ALA A 85 6.54 -7.95 -7.38
N GLY A 86 5.41 -7.72 -8.05
CA GLY A 86 5.22 -6.64 -9.01
C GLY A 86 5.19 -5.26 -8.34
N ALA A 87 5.54 -4.22 -9.10
CA ALA A 87 5.57 -2.85 -8.59
C ALA A 87 4.17 -2.31 -8.26
N GLY A 88 3.11 -2.88 -8.83
CA GLY A 88 1.72 -2.54 -8.53
C GLY A 88 1.21 -3.05 -7.19
N ASN A 89 1.94 -3.94 -6.51
CA ASN A 89 1.62 -4.32 -5.13
C ASN A 89 2.12 -3.27 -4.15
N ILE A 90 1.48 -2.10 -4.15
CA ILE A 90 1.95 -0.92 -3.42
C ILE A 90 1.67 -0.96 -1.91
N HIS A 91 0.79 -1.85 -1.44
CA HIS A 91 0.34 -1.75 -0.05
C HIS A 91 1.48 -1.82 0.97
N PRO A 92 2.50 -2.70 0.84
CA PRO A 92 3.62 -2.72 1.80
C PRO A 92 4.52 -1.49 1.70
N PHE A 93 4.61 -0.86 0.52
CA PHE A 93 5.24 0.44 0.36
C PHE A 93 4.47 1.54 1.09
N CYS A 94 3.14 1.56 0.95
CA CYS A 94 2.27 2.45 1.72
C CYS A 94 2.39 2.21 3.23
N ASP A 95 2.48 0.95 3.67
CA ASP A 95 2.66 0.60 5.08
C ASP A 95 3.95 1.22 5.65
N ALA A 96 5.07 1.13 4.91
CA ALA A 96 6.34 1.74 5.31
C ALA A 96 6.24 3.26 5.43
N LEU A 97 5.59 3.92 4.46
CA LEU A 97 5.36 5.37 4.50
C LEU A 97 4.51 5.75 5.70
N VAL A 98 3.37 5.09 5.91
CA VAL A 98 2.47 5.40 7.02
C VAL A 98 3.13 5.16 8.37
N ALA A 99 4.03 4.20 8.48
CA ALA A 99 4.81 3.91 9.70
C ALA A 99 6.05 4.79 9.89
N GLY A 100 6.25 5.82 9.07
CA GLY A 100 7.42 6.71 9.16
C GLY A 100 8.75 6.04 8.83
N GLN A 101 8.74 4.88 8.17
CA GLN A 101 9.94 4.10 7.84
C GLN A 101 10.52 4.52 6.50
N ASP A 102 11.02 5.76 6.40
CA ASP A 102 11.48 6.34 5.12
C ASP A 102 12.60 5.53 4.44
N THR A 103 13.54 4.98 5.23
CA THR A 103 14.61 4.11 4.71
C THR A 103 14.03 2.84 4.09
N LEU A 104 13.05 2.22 4.74
CA LEU A 104 12.39 1.00 4.27
C LEU A 104 11.51 1.27 3.05
N ALA A 105 10.79 2.39 3.02
CA ALA A 105 9.99 2.81 1.87
C ALA A 105 10.88 3.03 0.62
N ARG A 106 12.03 3.70 0.79
CA ARG A 106 13.03 3.86 -0.28
C ARG A 106 13.67 2.54 -0.68
N GLU A 107 13.90 1.62 0.25
CA GLU A 107 14.38 0.27 -0.05
C GLU A 107 13.36 -0.49 -0.91
N LEU A 108 12.09 -0.50 -0.52
CA LEU A 108 11.00 -1.13 -1.28
C LEU A 108 10.89 -0.56 -2.69
N ALA A 109 10.92 0.77 -2.84
CA ALA A 109 10.88 1.43 -4.14
C ALA A 109 12.04 1.04 -5.06
N ARG A 110 13.25 0.85 -4.51
CA ARG A 110 14.43 0.36 -5.25
C ARG A 110 14.38 -1.14 -5.53
N LEU A 111 13.73 -1.91 -4.66
CA LEU A 111 13.59 -3.37 -4.80
C LEU A 111 12.51 -3.75 -5.82
N ALA A 112 11.48 -2.93 -5.96
CA ALA A 112 10.39 -3.14 -6.91
C ALA A 112 10.92 -3.23 -8.35
N PRO A 113 10.32 -4.10 -9.20
CA PRO A 113 10.65 -4.18 -10.62
C PRO A 113 10.54 -2.82 -11.31
N GLU A 114 11.41 -2.58 -12.30
CA GLU A 114 11.35 -1.38 -13.15
C GLU A 114 10.51 -1.58 -14.41
N GLN A 115 10.20 -2.83 -14.74
CA GLN A 115 9.41 -3.22 -15.90
C GLN A 115 8.14 -3.93 -15.44
N TRP A 116 7.06 -3.72 -16.19
CA TRP A 116 5.81 -4.42 -15.98
C TRP A 116 6.02 -5.93 -16.15
N ILE A 117 5.37 -6.73 -15.31
CA ILE A 117 5.42 -8.19 -15.38
C ILE A 117 4.08 -8.73 -15.94
N PRO A 118 3.99 -9.00 -17.26
CA PRO A 118 2.76 -9.47 -17.87
C PRO A 118 2.28 -10.78 -17.26
N GLY A 119 0.97 -10.85 -16.96
CA GLY A 119 0.34 -12.03 -16.37
C GLY A 119 0.45 -12.14 -14.85
N GLU A 120 1.32 -11.35 -14.21
CA GLU A 120 1.47 -11.35 -12.74
C GLU A 120 0.87 -10.10 -12.07
N GLU A 121 0.81 -8.97 -12.79
CA GLU A 121 0.19 -7.72 -12.33
C GLU A 121 -0.55 -7.00 -13.47
N TYR A 122 -1.56 -6.21 -13.12
CA TYR A 122 -2.21 -5.30 -14.05
C TYR A 122 -1.28 -4.15 -14.41
N GLU A 123 -1.35 -3.70 -15.67
CA GLU A 123 -0.45 -2.65 -16.14
C GLU A 123 -0.77 -1.30 -15.45
N GLU A 124 -2.05 -1.03 -15.18
CA GLU A 124 -2.49 0.18 -14.47
C GLU A 124 -1.90 0.24 -13.05
N ASP A 125 -1.96 -0.88 -12.33
CA ASP A 125 -1.37 -0.99 -10.98
C ASP A 125 0.15 -0.82 -11.06
N PHE A 126 0.83 -1.43 -12.04
CA PHE A 126 2.26 -1.26 -12.25
C PHE A 126 2.63 0.21 -12.47
N VAL A 127 1.97 0.90 -13.40
CA VAL A 127 2.28 2.31 -13.73
C VAL A 127 2.05 3.20 -12.50
N TYR A 128 0.95 2.98 -11.77
CA TYR A 128 0.66 3.70 -10.54
C TYR A 128 1.73 3.49 -9.47
N GLY A 129 2.07 2.23 -9.16
CA GLY A 129 3.11 1.93 -8.19
C GLY A 129 4.48 2.46 -8.59
N ARG A 130 4.85 2.36 -9.86
CA ARG A 130 6.09 2.95 -10.39
C ARG A 130 6.13 4.46 -10.24
N PHE A 131 5.02 5.16 -10.49
CA PHE A 131 4.97 6.60 -10.31
C PHE A 131 5.28 6.98 -8.85
N LEU A 132 4.63 6.33 -7.87
CA LEU A 132 4.89 6.59 -6.45
C LEU A 132 6.33 6.27 -6.04
N HIS A 133 6.90 5.19 -6.55
CA HIS A 133 8.30 4.83 -6.29
C HIS A 133 9.28 5.88 -6.85
N VAL A 134 9.09 6.34 -8.09
CA VAL A 134 9.95 7.37 -8.70
C VAL A 134 9.78 8.69 -7.98
N LEU A 135 8.55 9.09 -7.64
CA LEU A 135 8.28 10.31 -6.88
C LEU A 135 9.05 10.31 -5.54
N LEU A 136 9.03 9.22 -4.79
CA LEU A 136 9.76 9.11 -3.51
C LEU A 136 11.28 9.15 -3.70
N LEU A 137 11.80 8.44 -4.71
CA LEU A 137 13.24 8.28 -4.91
C LEU A 137 13.88 9.54 -5.47
N GLU A 138 13.28 10.13 -6.49
CA GLU A 138 13.89 11.18 -7.30
C GLU A 138 13.33 12.58 -7.01
N GLY A 139 12.10 12.69 -6.48
CA GLY A 139 11.46 14.00 -6.28
C GLY A 139 11.52 14.84 -7.56
N ASP A 140 12.11 16.03 -7.51
CA ASP A 140 12.21 16.93 -8.67
C ASP A 140 13.33 16.58 -9.66
N GLN A 141 14.15 15.56 -9.39
CA GLN A 141 15.34 15.27 -10.19
C GLN A 141 15.00 14.56 -11.53
N ASP A 142 13.86 13.88 -11.63
CA ASP A 142 13.48 13.11 -12.83
C ASP A 142 12.02 13.33 -13.23
N LEU A 143 11.67 14.59 -13.52
CA LEU A 143 10.33 14.98 -13.95
C LEU A 143 9.92 14.32 -15.28
N ALA A 144 10.88 14.10 -16.19
CA ALA A 144 10.62 13.47 -17.48
C ALA A 144 10.13 12.03 -17.34
N ARG A 145 10.73 11.25 -16.44
CA ARG A 145 10.27 9.88 -16.14
C ARG A 145 8.91 9.86 -15.46
N GLN A 146 8.63 10.83 -14.58
CA GLN A 146 7.33 10.96 -13.93
C GLN A 146 6.23 11.31 -14.94
N GLU A 147 6.45 12.31 -15.79
CA GLU A 147 5.52 12.69 -16.86
C GLU A 147 5.25 11.50 -17.80
N ALA A 148 6.28 10.76 -18.21
CA ALA A 148 6.11 9.58 -19.06
C ALA A 148 5.24 8.48 -18.41
N LEU A 149 5.29 8.32 -17.08
CA LEU A 149 4.40 7.40 -16.36
C LEU A 149 2.96 7.93 -16.32
N LEU A 150 2.76 9.24 -16.13
CA LEU A 150 1.45 9.88 -16.18
C LEU A 150 0.80 9.75 -17.58
N ASP A 151 1.58 9.98 -18.63
CA ASP A 151 1.14 9.80 -20.02
C ASP A 151 0.73 8.36 -20.29
N ARG A 152 1.53 7.39 -19.82
CA ARG A 152 1.19 5.96 -19.94
C ARG A 152 -0.09 5.62 -19.18
N MET A 153 -0.28 6.18 -17.98
CA MET A 153 -1.51 5.98 -17.20
C MET A 153 -2.73 6.50 -17.96
N ALA A 154 -2.63 7.68 -18.58
CA ALA A 154 -3.71 8.27 -19.38
C ALA A 154 -4.03 7.48 -20.66
N GLN A 155 -3.05 6.76 -21.21
CA GLN A 155 -3.27 5.90 -22.38
C GLN A 155 -3.99 4.60 -22.02
N LEU A 156 -3.74 4.06 -20.82
CA LEU A 156 -4.40 2.84 -20.33
C LEU A 156 -5.86 3.12 -19.93
N ASP A 157 -6.12 4.25 -19.30
CA ASP A 157 -7.47 4.70 -18.97
C ASP A 157 -7.69 6.17 -19.37
N PRO A 158 -8.42 6.43 -20.46
CA PRO A 158 -8.73 7.79 -20.90
C PRO A 158 -9.69 8.54 -19.97
N GLU A 159 -10.47 7.84 -19.14
CA GLU A 159 -11.35 8.44 -18.15
C GLU A 159 -10.65 8.44 -16.80
N PRO A 160 -10.10 9.58 -16.34
CA PRO A 160 -9.20 9.54 -15.21
C PRO A 160 -9.88 9.02 -13.95
N GLU A 161 -9.37 7.92 -13.41
CA GLU A 161 -9.73 7.47 -12.07
C GLU A 161 -9.09 8.36 -10.99
N PRO A 162 -9.59 8.33 -9.73
CA PRO A 162 -9.03 9.15 -8.66
C PRO A 162 -7.50 8.99 -8.47
N ARG A 163 -6.93 7.80 -8.71
CA ARG A 163 -5.49 7.56 -8.63
C ARG A 163 -4.70 8.38 -9.66
N GLN A 164 -5.19 8.48 -10.89
CA GLN A 164 -4.53 9.27 -11.92
C GLN A 164 -4.56 10.76 -11.57
N ARG A 165 -5.70 11.27 -11.09
CA ARG A 165 -5.82 12.66 -10.61
C ARG A 165 -4.88 12.94 -9.44
N LEU A 166 -4.74 12.00 -8.49
CA LEU A 166 -3.81 12.12 -7.37
C LEU A 166 -2.35 12.20 -7.85
N CYS A 167 -1.94 11.32 -8.77
CA CYS A 167 -0.59 11.36 -9.33
C CYS A 167 -0.33 12.67 -10.06
N ARG A 168 -1.28 13.15 -10.87
CA ARG A 168 -1.17 14.44 -11.58
C ARG A 168 -1.05 15.60 -10.60
N ALA A 169 -1.90 15.67 -9.59
CA ALA A 169 -1.85 16.73 -8.59
C ALA A 169 -0.55 16.73 -7.77
N LEU A 170 0.01 15.56 -7.44
CA LEU A 170 1.32 15.45 -6.81
C LEU A 170 2.44 15.97 -7.71
N PHE A 171 2.40 15.63 -9.00
CA PHE A 171 3.38 16.09 -9.99
C PHE A 171 3.31 17.61 -10.21
N ASP A 172 2.11 18.15 -10.39
CA ASP A 172 1.87 19.60 -10.62
C ASP A 172 2.00 20.44 -9.34
N ARG A 173 2.09 19.79 -8.17
CA ARG A 173 2.03 20.40 -6.83
C ARG A 173 0.76 21.21 -6.59
N ASP A 174 -0.34 20.75 -7.16
CA ASP A 174 -1.65 21.37 -7.00
C ASP A 174 -2.34 20.80 -5.76
N ALA A 175 -2.27 21.55 -4.66
CA ALA A 175 -2.87 21.15 -3.38
C ALA A 175 -4.40 21.05 -3.47
N ASP A 176 -5.07 21.94 -4.21
CA ASP A 176 -6.53 21.95 -4.30
C ASP A 176 -7.01 20.75 -5.14
N ALA A 177 -6.34 20.46 -6.26
CA ALA A 177 -6.63 19.28 -7.07
C ALA A 177 -6.34 17.98 -6.31
N PHE A 178 -5.26 17.94 -5.51
CA PHE A 178 -4.91 16.80 -4.69
C PHE A 178 -6.01 16.49 -3.66
N GLU A 179 -6.48 17.51 -2.94
CA GLU A 179 -7.52 17.36 -1.92
C GLU A 179 -8.83 16.83 -2.50
N VAL A 180 -9.28 17.39 -3.63
CA VAL A 180 -10.47 16.91 -4.34
C VAL A 180 -10.31 15.43 -4.73
N ALA A 181 -9.18 15.07 -5.35
CA ALA A 181 -8.92 13.71 -5.80
C ALA A 181 -8.80 12.71 -4.62
N LEU A 182 -8.24 13.14 -3.49
CA LEU A 182 -8.09 12.31 -2.29
C LEU A 182 -9.46 11.99 -1.66
N VAL A 183 -10.35 12.98 -1.56
CA VAL A 183 -11.72 12.78 -1.05
C VAL A 183 -12.52 11.82 -1.95
N GLU A 184 -12.36 11.94 -3.27
CA GLU A 184 -12.97 11.03 -4.24
C GLU A 184 -12.41 9.61 -4.11
N ALA A 185 -11.09 9.46 -3.97
CA ALA A 185 -10.43 8.17 -3.78
C ALA A 185 -10.90 7.48 -2.49
N ALA A 186 -10.99 8.21 -1.38
CA ALA A 186 -11.50 7.69 -0.12
C ALA A 186 -12.98 7.27 -0.22
N SER A 187 -13.78 8.03 -0.96
CA SER A 187 -15.19 7.70 -1.23
C SER A 187 -15.31 6.44 -2.09
N ALA A 188 -14.48 6.31 -3.13
CA ALA A 188 -14.44 5.13 -3.99
C ALA A 188 -13.96 3.88 -3.23
N HIS A 189 -12.95 4.03 -2.36
CA HIS A 189 -12.52 2.97 -1.42
C HIS A 189 -13.69 2.50 -0.55
N HIS A 190 -14.38 3.45 0.11
CA HIS A 190 -15.51 3.12 0.97
C HIS A 190 -16.64 2.41 0.23
N ARG A 191 -17.00 2.87 -0.97
CA ARG A 191 -18.04 2.24 -1.81
C ARG A 191 -17.65 0.82 -2.19
N ARG A 192 -16.45 0.60 -2.74
CA ARG A 192 -15.96 -0.73 -3.12
C ARG A 192 -15.94 -1.68 -1.92
N SER A 193 -15.47 -1.22 -0.76
CA SER A 193 -15.48 -2.04 0.45
C SER A 193 -16.90 -2.40 0.91
N ASN A 194 -17.87 -1.49 0.77
CA ASN A 194 -19.28 -1.75 1.13
C ASN A 194 -19.93 -2.75 0.17
N GLU A 195 -19.68 -2.62 -1.14
CA GLU A 195 -20.18 -3.55 -2.17
C GLU A 195 -19.61 -4.95 -1.98
N LEU A 196 -18.31 -5.08 -1.72
CA LEU A 196 -17.67 -6.36 -1.40
C LEU A 196 -18.23 -6.97 -0.12
N ALA A 197 -18.52 -6.16 0.90
CA ALA A 197 -19.13 -6.65 2.13
C ALA A 197 -20.58 -7.15 1.90
N ALA A 198 -21.34 -6.49 1.02
CA ALA A 198 -22.72 -6.84 0.72
C ALA A 198 -22.85 -8.17 -0.06
N THR A 199 -21.82 -8.57 -0.80
CA THR A 199 -21.83 -9.81 -1.60
C THR A 199 -21.37 -11.05 -0.83
N ARG A 200 -20.87 -10.90 0.41
CA ARG A 200 -20.33 -12.01 1.21
C ARG A 200 -21.30 -12.45 2.31
N PHE A 201 -21.38 -13.76 2.52
CA PHE A 201 -22.19 -14.35 3.59
C PHE A 201 -21.63 -14.04 4.99
N SER A 202 -20.32 -13.87 5.11
CA SER A 202 -19.64 -13.47 6.35
C SER A 202 -18.60 -12.37 6.12
N PRO A 203 -18.39 -11.45 7.08
CA PRO A 203 -17.39 -10.40 6.94
C PRO A 203 -15.98 -11.01 7.03
N THR A 204 -15.13 -10.72 6.05
CA THR A 204 -13.74 -11.19 6.07
C THR A 204 -12.84 -10.23 6.86
N PRO A 205 -11.64 -10.67 7.31
CA PRO A 205 -10.75 -9.82 8.10
C PRO A 205 -10.46 -8.47 7.44
N GLU A 206 -10.32 -8.44 6.11
CA GLU A 206 -10.08 -7.22 5.33
C GLU A 206 -11.31 -6.29 5.38
N GLY A 207 -12.50 -6.86 5.21
CA GLY A 207 -13.76 -6.11 5.31
C GLY A 207 -14.05 -5.58 6.72
N GLN A 208 -13.41 -6.16 7.74
CA GLN A 208 -13.48 -5.72 9.13
C GLN A 208 -12.36 -4.74 9.52
N THR A 209 -11.37 -4.53 8.65
CA THR A 209 -10.18 -3.69 8.93
C THR A 209 -10.00 -2.60 7.88
N GLU A 210 -9.43 -2.93 6.72
CA GLU A 210 -9.06 -2.00 5.63
C GLU A 210 -10.26 -1.17 5.11
N ARG A 211 -11.50 -1.65 5.29
CA ARG A 211 -12.72 -0.87 5.01
C ARG A 211 -12.81 0.46 5.76
N TYR A 212 -12.23 0.53 6.96
CA TYR A 212 -12.39 1.67 7.88
C TYR A 212 -11.15 2.56 7.96
N VAL A 213 -9.99 2.09 7.46
CA VAL A 213 -8.73 2.85 7.43
C VAL A 213 -8.12 2.72 6.04
N PHE A 214 -8.00 3.85 5.33
CA PHE A 214 -7.48 3.91 3.98
C PHE A 214 -5.97 4.18 4.00
N ILE A 215 -5.17 3.11 4.10
CA ILE A 215 -3.71 3.15 4.20
C ILE A 215 -3.04 3.83 3.00
N GLU A 216 -3.53 3.55 1.78
CA GLU A 216 -3.03 4.20 0.57
C GLU A 216 -3.22 5.73 0.64
N GLY A 217 -4.39 6.19 1.12
CA GLY A 217 -4.65 7.62 1.34
C GLY A 217 -3.72 8.25 2.40
N LEU A 218 -3.45 7.55 3.51
CA LEU A 218 -2.49 8.00 4.52
C LEU A 218 -1.06 8.11 3.94
N ALA A 219 -0.66 7.17 3.10
CA ALA A 219 0.63 7.21 2.42
C ALA A 219 0.72 8.39 1.42
N LEU A 220 -0.35 8.62 0.66
CA LEU A 220 -0.46 9.75 -0.27
C LEU A 220 -0.40 11.10 0.47
N LEU A 221 -1.03 11.23 1.64
CA LEU A 221 -0.91 12.42 2.49
C LEU A 221 0.55 12.66 2.92
N ARG A 222 1.31 11.61 3.24
CA ARG A 222 2.73 11.75 3.57
C ARG A 222 3.54 12.19 2.36
N LEU A 223 3.30 11.61 1.18
CA LEU A 223 3.96 12.02 -0.07
C LEU A 223 3.63 13.47 -0.44
N ALA A 224 2.37 13.89 -0.32
CA ALA A 224 1.95 15.27 -0.58
C ALA A 224 2.68 16.27 0.34
N LYS A 225 2.76 15.97 1.63
CA LYS A 225 3.53 16.78 2.59
C LYS A 225 5.02 16.84 2.23
N ALA A 226 5.62 15.71 1.86
CA ALA A 226 7.02 15.66 1.44
C ALA A 226 7.26 16.47 0.15
N ALA A 227 6.26 16.57 -0.73
CA ALA A 227 6.27 17.41 -1.93
C ALA A 227 5.91 18.89 -1.66
N GLY A 228 5.66 19.27 -0.39
CA GLY A 228 5.38 20.65 0.01
C GLY A 228 3.92 21.09 -0.16
N LEU A 229 2.99 20.15 -0.43
CA LEU A 229 1.57 20.46 -0.53
C LEU A 229 0.99 20.66 0.88
N ARG A 230 0.07 21.63 0.98
CA ARG A 230 -0.77 21.79 2.17
C ARG A 230 -1.88 20.75 2.09
N THR A 231 -2.11 20.05 3.18
CA THR A 231 -3.19 19.05 3.29
C THR A 231 -4.12 19.39 4.45
N GLU A 232 -5.39 19.02 4.35
CA GLU A 232 -6.34 19.23 5.44
C GLU A 232 -5.96 18.43 6.71
N PRO A 233 -6.28 18.95 7.91
CA PRO A 233 -5.89 18.33 9.17
C PRO A 233 -6.59 17.00 9.42
N GLU A 234 -7.78 16.78 8.85
CA GLU A 234 -8.59 15.58 9.06
C GLU A 234 -9.22 15.12 7.76
N HIS A 235 -9.28 13.79 7.60
CA HIS A 235 -9.82 13.16 6.40
C HIS A 235 -10.58 11.90 6.79
N ARG A 236 -11.72 11.66 6.15
CA ARG A 236 -12.52 10.44 6.38
C ARG A 236 -11.67 9.21 6.03
N LEU A 237 -11.69 8.20 6.89
CA LEU A 237 -10.89 6.95 6.79
C LEU A 237 -9.38 7.13 6.93
N MET A 238 -8.90 8.35 7.21
CA MET A 238 -7.48 8.67 7.37
C MET A 238 -7.30 9.53 8.64
N PRO A 239 -7.68 8.97 9.81
CA PRO A 239 -7.77 9.73 11.05
C PRO A 239 -6.37 10.22 11.47
N SER A 240 -6.29 11.40 12.11
CA SER A 240 -5.00 11.97 12.56
C SER A 240 -4.15 11.03 13.41
N LEU A 241 -4.77 10.21 14.27
CA LEU A 241 -4.08 9.20 15.07
C LEU A 241 -3.35 8.12 14.24
N ALA A 242 -3.71 7.94 12.97
CA ALA A 242 -3.05 7.01 12.04
C ALA A 242 -1.95 7.69 11.21
N ARG A 243 -1.70 8.99 11.43
CA ARG A 243 -0.64 9.73 10.76
C ARG A 243 0.59 9.70 11.65
N TRP A 244 1.70 9.18 11.12
CA TRP A 244 2.98 9.28 11.80
C TRP A 244 3.34 10.76 11.99
N TRP A 245 3.67 11.13 13.22
CA TRP A 245 4.10 12.49 13.56
C TRP A 245 5.62 12.56 13.35
N ASP A 246 6.05 13.49 12.50
CA ASP A 246 7.44 13.95 12.43
C ASP A 246 7.59 15.25 13.25
#